data_AF-A0A967T3F9-F1
#
_entry.id   AF-A0A967T3F9-F1
#
_cell.length_a   1.000
_cell.length_b   1.000
_cell.length_c   1.000
_cell.angle_alpha   90.00
_cell.angle_beta   90.00
_cell.angle_gamma   90.00
#
_symmetry.space_group_name_H-M   'P 1'
#
loop_
_entity.id
_entity.type
_entity.pdbx_description
1 polymer ?
#
loop_
_entity_poly.entity_id
_entity_poly.type
_entity_poly.pdbx_seq_one_letter_code
_entity_poly.pdbx_strand_id
1 'polypeptide(L)'
;MRRTKEEAAITRKQLLKKALAVFSKKGYSAATLQDIASEADVTRGAIYWHFGSKAELYNTLIKEYSDRGSQIVQKAASEGGTLIDILRRVFVRQLEIVEKDREMRALMELYLFKTGPVPELEQGRLQQIESGNSLIEMLAGVMGQGIEAGLLRSDVDAKDMARAYLAFQNGLIQLWLTSPNKFSLRASANSFADILLTGIQV
;
A
#
# COMPACT_ATOMS: atom_id res chain seq x y z
N MET A 1 -16.22 28.87 17.36
CA MET A 1 -17.09 28.12 16.42
C MET A 1 -16.63 26.67 16.39
N ARG A 2 -17.52 25.71 16.67
CA ARG A 2 -17.21 24.28 16.67
C ARG A 2 -17.40 23.77 15.23
N ARG A 3 -16.30 23.53 14.50
CA ARG A 3 -16.36 22.88 13.18
C ARG A 3 -17.15 21.59 13.30
N THR A 4 -18.03 21.30 12.36
CA THR A 4 -18.78 20.04 12.36
C THR A 4 -17.81 18.85 12.21
N LYS A 5 -18.20 17.65 12.66
CA LYS A 5 -17.35 16.45 12.49
C LYS A 5 -16.98 16.23 11.01
N GLU A 6 -17.88 16.58 10.09
CA GLU A 6 -17.65 16.50 8.64
C GLU A 6 -16.62 17.52 8.15
N GLU A 7 -16.70 18.78 8.58
CA GLU A 7 -15.70 19.81 8.23
C GLU A 7 -14.31 19.45 8.75
N ALA A 8 -14.22 18.87 9.95
CA ALA A 8 -12.97 18.38 10.52
C ALA A 8 -12.39 17.20 9.71
N ALA A 9 -13.24 16.29 9.22
CA ALA A 9 -12.83 15.16 8.39
C ALA A 9 -12.34 15.61 6.99
N ILE A 10 -13.04 16.57 6.37
CA ILE A 10 -12.63 17.17 5.09
C ILE A 10 -11.26 17.85 5.23
N THR A 11 -11.09 18.65 6.29
CA THR A 11 -9.81 19.32 6.59
C THR A 11 -8.70 18.28 6.79
N ARG A 12 -8.98 17.22 7.55
CA ARG A 12 -8.00 16.15 7.80
C ARG A 12 -7.54 15.48 6.50
N LYS A 13 -8.46 15.19 5.57
CA LYS A 13 -8.11 14.59 4.27
C LYS A 13 -7.28 15.54 3.40
N GLN A 14 -7.61 16.84 3.39
CA GLN A 14 -6.82 17.83 2.67
C GLN A 14 -5.39 17.92 3.23
N LEU A 15 -5.23 17.92 4.56
CA LEU A 15 -3.93 17.93 5.22
C LEU A 15 -3.09 16.70 4.86
N LEU A 16 -3.70 15.50 4.78
CA LEU A 16 -3.01 14.29 4.33
C LEU A 16 -2.47 14.43 2.91
N LYS A 17 -3.30 14.93 1.98
CA LYS A 17 -2.89 15.14 0.60
C LYS A 17 -1.72 16.13 0.48
N LYS A 18 -1.75 17.21 1.27
CA LYS A 18 -0.66 18.19 1.32
C LYS A 18 0.60 17.62 1.96
N ALA A 19 0.45 16.83 3.02
CA ALA A 19 1.56 16.12 3.65
C ALA A 19 2.24 15.15 2.68
N LEU A 20 1.45 14.36 1.93
CA LEU A 20 1.97 13.46 0.91
C LEU A 20 2.75 14.21 -0.17
N ALA A 21 2.28 15.39 -0.61
CA ALA A 21 3.00 16.20 -1.59
C ALA A 21 4.37 16.65 -1.05
N VAL A 22 4.44 17.13 0.21
CA VAL A 22 5.69 17.53 0.86
C VAL A 22 6.64 16.34 1.03
N PHE A 23 6.15 15.21 1.55
CA PHE A 23 6.93 14.00 1.71
C PHE A 23 7.41 13.44 0.38
N SER A 24 6.59 13.51 -0.67
CA SER A 24 6.99 13.08 -2.02
C SER A 24 8.11 13.95 -2.58
N LYS A 25 8.17 15.24 -2.23
CA LYS A 25 9.21 16.15 -2.71
C LYS A 25 10.51 16.05 -1.91
N LYS A 26 10.41 15.95 -0.58
CA LYS A 26 11.57 16.05 0.33
C LYS A 26 12.01 14.72 0.95
N GLY A 27 11.17 13.68 0.87
CA GLY A 27 11.26 12.49 1.70
C GLY A 27 10.85 12.74 3.15
N TYR A 28 10.72 11.66 3.92
CA TYR A 28 10.23 11.75 5.30
C TYR A 28 11.17 12.55 6.22
N SER A 29 12.47 12.25 6.17
CA SER A 29 13.45 12.79 7.13
C SER A 29 13.62 14.31 6.97
N ALA A 30 13.72 14.81 5.75
CA ALA A 30 13.93 16.24 5.48
C ALA A 30 12.64 17.08 5.53
N ALA A 31 11.46 16.46 5.45
CA ALA A 31 10.19 17.16 5.59
C ALA A 31 9.94 17.57 7.06
N THR A 32 9.38 18.77 7.23
CA THR A 32 8.98 19.30 8.54
C THR A 32 7.47 19.53 8.61
N LEU A 33 6.91 19.57 9.82
CA LEU A 33 5.51 19.98 10.02
C LEU A 33 5.28 21.43 9.56
N GLN A 34 6.31 22.28 9.59
CA GLN A 34 6.23 23.64 9.08
C GLN A 34 6.07 23.68 7.56
N ASP A 35 6.80 22.83 6.83
CA ASP A 35 6.65 22.71 5.38
C ASP A 35 5.22 22.32 4.99
N ILE A 36 4.64 21.37 5.73
CA ILE A 36 3.26 20.89 5.49
C ILE A 36 2.26 21.99 5.84
N ALA A 37 2.49 22.75 6.91
CA ALA A 37 1.65 23.87 7.31
C ALA A 37 1.61 24.95 6.23
N SER A 38 2.78 25.32 5.70
CA SER A 38 2.91 26.27 4.61
C SER A 38 2.26 25.77 3.32
N GLU A 39 2.44 24.50 2.97
CA GLU A 39 1.82 23.90 1.77
C GLU A 39 0.29 23.79 1.88
N ALA A 40 -0.24 23.68 3.09
CA ALA A 40 -1.68 23.57 3.36
C ALA A 40 -2.37 24.90 3.72
N ASP A 41 -1.63 26.01 3.77
CA ASP A 41 -2.12 27.32 4.21
C ASP A 41 -2.79 27.27 5.60
N VAL A 42 -2.14 26.60 6.55
CA VAL A 42 -2.58 26.49 7.94
C VAL A 42 -1.43 26.73 8.91
N THR A 43 -1.74 26.85 10.20
CA THR A 43 -0.70 26.90 11.23
C THR A 43 -0.16 25.50 11.55
N ARG A 44 1.08 25.42 12.01
CA ARG A 44 1.66 24.18 12.54
C ARG A 44 0.82 23.58 13.68
N GLY A 45 0.19 24.42 14.50
CA GLY A 45 -0.71 23.99 15.57
C GLY A 45 -1.96 23.26 15.05
N ALA A 46 -2.48 23.64 13.88
CA ALA A 46 -3.60 22.94 13.27
C ALA A 46 -3.24 21.51 12.85
N ILE A 47 -2.04 21.29 12.31
CA ILE A 47 -1.57 19.94 11.97
C ILE A 47 -1.36 19.11 13.24
N TYR A 48 -0.72 19.69 14.26
CA TYR A 48 -0.51 19.02 15.54
C TYR A 48 -1.84 18.59 16.18
N TRP A 49 -2.88 19.43 16.10
CA TRP A 49 -4.21 19.10 16.61
C TRP A 49 -4.85 17.91 15.90
N HIS A 50 -4.64 17.75 14.59
CA HIS A 50 -5.25 16.66 13.81
C HIS A 50 -4.48 15.34 13.88
N PHE A 51 -3.15 15.39 14.04
CA PHE A 51 -2.28 14.23 13.85
C PHE A 51 -1.23 14.03 14.93
N GLY A 52 -1.11 14.88 15.94
CA GLY A 52 -0.12 14.74 17.01
C GLY A 52 1.32 14.97 16.56
N SER A 53 1.87 14.13 15.69
CA SER A 53 3.27 14.16 15.28
C SER A 53 3.47 13.97 13.77
N LYS A 54 4.69 14.23 13.29
CA LYS A 54 5.09 13.91 11.90
C LYS A 54 5.01 12.39 11.64
N ALA A 55 5.37 11.58 12.64
CA ALA A 55 5.31 10.13 12.58
C ALA A 55 3.86 9.62 12.49
N GLU A 56 2.95 10.13 13.30
CA GLU A 56 1.52 9.78 13.24
C GLU A 56 0.87 10.21 11.92
N LEU A 57 1.22 11.39 11.40
CA LEU A 57 0.78 11.84 10.08
C LEU A 57 1.26 10.90 8.97
N TYR A 58 2.53 10.49 9.00
CA TYR A 58 3.07 9.51 8.06
C TYR A 58 2.40 8.13 8.19
N ASN A 59 2.27 7.61 9.41
CA ASN A 59 1.64 6.33 9.68
C ASN A 59 0.18 6.32 9.22
N THR A 60 -0.51 7.46 9.31
CA THR A 60 -1.86 7.62 8.75
C THR A 60 -1.86 7.47 7.23
N LEU A 61 -0.90 8.07 6.51
CA LEU A 61 -0.78 7.93 5.05
C LEU A 61 -0.51 6.48 4.64
N ILE A 62 0.40 5.80 5.34
CA ILE A 62 0.72 4.38 5.08
C ILE A 62 -0.47 3.48 5.42
N LYS A 63 -1.23 3.81 6.46
CA LYS A 63 -2.47 3.07 6.76
C LYS A 63 -3.50 3.24 5.64
N GLU A 64 -3.69 4.44 5.10
CA GLU A 64 -4.59 4.67 3.97
C GLU A 64 -4.18 3.86 2.74
N TYR A 65 -2.88 3.75 2.47
CA TYR A 65 -2.33 2.85 1.46
C TYR A 65 -2.73 1.38 1.71
N SER A 66 -2.52 0.86 2.93
CA SER A 66 -2.87 -0.52 3.29
C SER A 66 -4.37 -0.79 3.24
N ASP A 67 -5.20 0.19 3.65
CA ASP A 67 -6.67 0.09 3.60
C ASP A 67 -7.15 0.00 2.14
N ARG A 68 -6.55 0.77 1.21
CA ARG A 68 -6.84 0.69 -0.23
C ARG A 68 -6.45 -0.66 -0.83
N GLY A 69 -5.32 -1.23 -0.42
CA GLY A 69 -4.93 -2.59 -0.80
C GLY A 69 -5.96 -3.63 -0.33
N SER A 70 -6.39 -3.52 0.94
CA SER A 70 -7.43 -4.39 1.51
C SER A 70 -8.76 -4.31 0.75
N GLN A 71 -9.16 -3.12 0.31
CA GLN A 71 -10.37 -2.93 -0.51
C GLN A 71 -10.28 -3.65 -1.87
N ILE A 72 -9.09 -3.67 -2.50
CA ILE A 72 -8.87 -4.41 -3.76
C ILE A 72 -9.07 -5.91 -3.54
N VAL A 73 -8.53 -6.45 -2.45
CA VAL A 73 -8.69 -7.86 -2.06
C VAL A 73 -10.16 -8.19 -1.82
N GLN A 74 -10.83 -7.42 -0.96
CA GLN A 74 -12.25 -7.64 -0.65
C GLN A 74 -13.13 -7.59 -1.90
N LYS A 75 -12.89 -6.60 -2.77
CA LYS A 75 -13.63 -6.48 -4.03
C LYS A 75 -13.40 -7.69 -4.94
N ALA A 76 -12.14 -8.10 -5.14
CA ALA A 76 -11.82 -9.26 -5.97
C ALA A 76 -12.45 -10.55 -5.44
N ALA A 77 -12.46 -10.75 -4.12
CA ALA A 77 -13.12 -11.90 -3.49
C ALA A 77 -14.65 -11.86 -3.67
N SER A 78 -15.27 -10.68 -3.51
CA SER A 78 -16.73 -10.52 -3.64
C SER A 78 -17.27 -10.81 -5.04
N GLU A 79 -16.42 -10.74 -6.07
CA GLU A 79 -16.78 -11.04 -7.45
C GLU A 79 -16.82 -12.55 -7.77
N GLY A 80 -16.51 -13.42 -6.82
CA GLY A 80 -16.56 -14.89 -6.97
C GLY A 80 -15.56 -15.44 -8.00
N GLY A 81 -15.56 -16.75 -8.25
CA GLY A 81 -14.60 -17.43 -9.13
C GLY A 81 -13.62 -18.32 -8.37
N THR A 82 -12.65 -18.92 -9.06
CA THR A 82 -11.65 -19.77 -8.43
C THR A 82 -10.66 -18.96 -7.59
N LEU A 83 -9.93 -19.63 -6.69
CA LEU A 83 -8.84 -19.02 -5.93
C LEU A 83 -7.84 -18.31 -6.84
N ILE A 84 -7.49 -18.94 -7.96
CA ILE A 84 -6.58 -18.39 -8.96
C ILE A 84 -7.14 -17.13 -9.61
N ASP A 85 -8.44 -17.11 -9.93
CA ASP A 85 -9.09 -15.92 -10.50
C ASP A 85 -9.07 -14.75 -9.52
N ILE A 86 -9.25 -15.02 -8.22
CA ILE A 86 -9.17 -14.00 -7.17
C ILE A 86 -7.74 -13.47 -7.06
N LEU A 87 -6.74 -14.34 -6.90
CA LEU A 87 -5.33 -13.94 -6.81
C LEU A 87 -4.88 -13.14 -8.03
N ARG A 88 -5.26 -13.59 -9.24
CA ARG A 88 -5.00 -12.87 -10.50
C ARG A 88 -5.60 -11.47 -10.50
N ARG A 89 -6.89 -11.34 -10.13
CA ARG A 89 -7.56 -10.03 -10.11
C ARG A 89 -6.92 -9.10 -9.09
N VAL A 90 -6.57 -9.59 -7.91
CA VAL A 90 -5.86 -8.78 -6.91
C VAL A 90 -4.53 -8.30 -7.47
N PHE A 91 -3.73 -9.21 -8.03
CA PHE A 91 -2.42 -8.90 -8.61
C PHE A 91 -2.53 -7.82 -9.69
N VAL A 92 -3.39 -8.04 -10.68
CA VAL A 92 -3.60 -7.14 -11.82
C VAL A 92 -4.09 -5.77 -11.35
N ARG A 93 -5.12 -5.72 -10.48
CA ARG A 93 -5.68 -4.45 -9.99
C ARG A 93 -4.67 -3.64 -9.21
N GLN A 94 -3.81 -4.29 -8.43
CA GLN A 94 -2.77 -3.61 -7.69
C GLN A 94 -1.73 -2.98 -8.63
N LEU A 95 -1.34 -3.67 -9.71
CA LEU A 95 -0.44 -3.11 -10.72
C LEU A 95 -1.11 -1.94 -11.48
N GLU A 96 -2.36 -2.11 -11.87
CA GLU A 96 -3.11 -1.07 -12.59
C GLU A 96 -3.30 0.21 -11.76
N ILE A 97 -3.60 0.08 -10.46
CA ILE A 97 -3.89 1.24 -9.62
C ILE A 97 -2.63 2.10 -9.40
N VAL A 98 -1.46 1.49 -9.29
CA VAL A 98 -0.18 2.21 -9.16
C VAL A 98 0.13 3.01 -10.43
N GLU A 99 -0.20 2.46 -11.61
CA GLU A 99 -0.02 3.18 -12.87
C GLU A 99 -1.07 4.29 -13.06
N LYS A 100 -2.34 4.04 -12.76
CA LYS A 100 -3.44 5.00 -13.03
C LYS A 100 -3.55 6.11 -11.99
N ASP A 101 -3.34 5.79 -10.72
CA ASP A 101 -3.60 6.71 -9.61
C ASP A 101 -2.30 7.35 -9.11
N ARG A 102 -2.20 8.68 -9.30
CA ARG A 102 -1.04 9.47 -8.90
C ARG A 102 -0.80 9.49 -7.39
N GLU A 103 -1.87 9.44 -6.59
CA GLU A 103 -1.78 9.43 -5.13
C GLU A 103 -1.29 8.07 -4.64
N MET A 104 -1.81 6.99 -5.20
CA MET A 104 -1.32 5.63 -4.92
C MET A 104 0.15 5.48 -5.31
N ARG A 105 0.53 6.02 -6.48
CA ARG A 105 1.92 6.06 -6.93
C ARG A 105 2.82 6.82 -5.96
N ALA A 106 2.40 8.02 -5.54
CA ALA A 106 3.16 8.85 -4.61
C ALA A 106 3.35 8.17 -3.24
N LEU A 107 2.32 7.48 -2.73
CA LEU A 107 2.40 6.68 -1.50
C LEU A 107 3.43 5.56 -1.63
N MET A 108 3.42 4.84 -2.76
CA MET A 108 4.39 3.78 -3.05
C MET A 108 5.81 4.30 -3.19
N GLU A 109 6.01 5.39 -3.92
CA GLU A 109 7.33 6.03 -4.05
C GLU A 109 7.86 6.51 -2.70
N LEU A 110 6.99 7.09 -1.88
CA LEU A 110 7.33 7.52 -0.53
C LEU A 110 7.81 6.33 0.30
N TYR A 111 7.01 5.27 0.34
CA TYR A 111 7.31 4.06 1.11
C TYR A 111 8.59 3.35 0.65
N LEU A 112 8.79 3.18 -0.67
CA LEU A 112 9.90 2.39 -1.22
C LEU A 112 11.22 3.15 -1.31
N PHE A 113 11.19 4.46 -1.61
CA PHE A 113 12.40 5.21 -1.96
C PHE A 113 12.68 6.41 -1.07
N LYS A 114 11.66 6.96 -0.39
CA LYS A 114 11.78 8.25 0.32
C LYS A 114 11.58 8.13 1.83
N THR A 115 11.45 6.91 2.32
CA THR A 115 11.49 6.55 3.74
C THR A 115 12.66 5.61 3.97
N GLY A 116 13.67 6.09 4.70
CA GLY A 116 14.78 5.26 5.17
C GLY A 116 14.43 4.52 6.47
N PRO A 117 15.40 3.80 7.07
CA PRO A 117 15.26 3.29 8.42
C PRO A 117 15.22 4.47 9.41
N VAL A 118 14.04 4.78 9.93
CA VAL A 118 13.81 5.89 10.85
C VAL A 118 13.31 5.34 12.18
N PRO A 119 14.07 5.49 13.29
CA PRO A 119 13.68 4.94 14.59
C PRO A 119 12.28 5.37 15.06
N GLU A 120 11.89 6.62 14.81
CA GLU A 120 10.58 7.17 15.17
C GLU A 120 9.40 6.49 14.44
N LEU A 121 9.66 5.81 13.31
CA LEU A 121 8.64 5.10 12.54
C LEU A 121 8.57 3.60 12.87
N GLU A 122 9.56 3.05 13.59
CA GLU A 122 9.65 1.61 13.86
C GLU A 122 8.44 1.09 14.63
N GLN A 123 7.98 1.81 15.65
CA GLN A 123 6.79 1.41 16.41
C GLN A 123 5.55 1.33 15.52
N GLY A 124 5.35 2.31 14.62
CA GLY A 124 4.24 2.30 13.67
C GLY A 124 4.32 1.13 12.70
N ARG A 125 5.53 0.78 12.25
CA ARG A 125 5.77 -0.39 11.39
C ARG A 125 5.46 -1.70 12.12
N LEU A 126 5.90 -1.84 13.38
CA LEU A 126 5.60 -3.00 14.20
C LEU A 126 4.10 -3.16 14.47
N GLN A 127 3.41 -2.07 14.80
CA GLN A 127 1.94 -2.09 14.99
C GLN A 127 1.20 -2.53 13.73
N GLN A 128 1.67 -2.15 12.54
CA GLN A 128 1.09 -2.62 11.28
C GLN A 128 1.29 -4.13 11.06
N ILE A 129 2.39 -4.69 11.55
CA ILE A 129 2.68 -6.13 11.49
C ILE A 129 1.85 -6.90 12.53
N GLU A 130 1.84 -6.43 13.79
CA GLU A 130 1.24 -7.09 14.95
C GLU A 130 -0.28 -7.07 14.97
N SER A 131 -0.93 -6.10 14.34
CA SER A 131 -2.39 -5.94 14.36
C SER A 131 -3.17 -7.02 13.59
N GLY A 132 -2.54 -8.15 13.22
CA GLY A 132 -3.19 -9.28 12.54
C GLY A 132 -3.65 -9.00 11.11
N ASN A 133 -3.43 -7.77 10.62
CA ASN A 133 -3.75 -7.30 9.27
C ASN A 133 -2.51 -7.30 8.36
N SER A 134 -1.48 -8.06 8.72
CA SER A 134 -0.35 -8.26 7.83
C SER A 134 -0.86 -8.88 6.53
N LEU A 135 -0.65 -8.18 5.42
CA LEU A 135 -1.01 -8.66 4.08
C LEU A 135 -0.43 -10.05 3.80
N ILE A 136 0.71 -10.39 4.42
CA ILE A 136 1.32 -11.72 4.35
C ILE A 136 0.44 -12.77 5.02
N GLU A 137 -0.04 -12.54 6.24
CA GLU A 137 -0.87 -13.52 6.97
C GLU A 137 -2.21 -13.74 6.26
N MET A 138 -2.81 -12.66 5.75
CA MET A 138 -4.04 -12.75 4.95
C MET A 138 -3.83 -13.58 3.68
N LEU A 139 -2.78 -13.28 2.91
CA LEU A 139 -2.45 -14.05 1.71
C LEU A 139 -2.07 -15.49 2.05
N ALA A 140 -1.32 -15.73 3.12
CA ALA A 140 -0.95 -17.06 3.56
C ALA A 140 -2.17 -17.90 3.94
N GLY A 141 -3.18 -17.33 4.61
CA GLY A 141 -4.43 -18.02 4.88
C GLY A 141 -5.16 -18.42 3.60
N VAL A 142 -5.18 -17.54 2.60
CA VAL A 142 -5.77 -17.80 1.27
C VAL A 142 -4.98 -18.88 0.51
N MET A 143 -3.65 -18.86 0.57
CA MET A 143 -2.80 -19.89 -0.03
C MET A 143 -2.98 -21.24 0.68
N GLY A 144 -3.07 -21.25 2.01
CA GLY A 144 -3.32 -22.47 2.80
C GLY A 144 -4.62 -23.16 2.42
N GLN A 145 -5.71 -22.40 2.25
CA GLN A 145 -6.98 -22.94 1.75
C GLN A 145 -6.83 -23.54 0.34
N GLY A 146 -6.01 -22.92 -0.52
CA GLY A 146 -5.69 -23.45 -1.85
C GLY A 146 -4.93 -24.76 -1.82
N ILE A 147 -3.99 -24.91 -0.89
CA ILE A 147 -3.25 -26.15 -0.67
C ILE A 147 -4.18 -27.25 -0.18
N GLU A 148 -5.02 -26.97 0.83
CA GLU A 148 -6.01 -27.93 1.36
C GLU A 148 -7.01 -28.38 0.29
N ALA A 149 -7.40 -27.48 -0.61
CA ALA A 149 -8.29 -27.78 -1.74
C ALA A 149 -7.59 -28.47 -2.94
N GLY A 150 -6.27 -28.70 -2.88
CA GLY A 150 -5.50 -29.29 -3.98
C GLY A 150 -5.37 -28.39 -5.22
N LEU A 151 -5.58 -27.08 -5.07
CA LEU A 151 -5.48 -26.08 -6.14
C LEU A 151 -4.08 -25.47 -6.26
N LEU A 152 -3.32 -25.51 -5.17
CA LEU A 152 -1.95 -25.02 -5.09
C LEU A 152 -1.01 -26.15 -4.66
N ARG A 153 0.23 -26.08 -5.13
CA ARG A 153 1.29 -27.03 -4.77
C ARG A 153 1.48 -27.11 -3.26
N SER A 154 1.64 -28.32 -2.72
CA SER A 154 1.72 -28.55 -1.27
C SER A 154 3.16 -28.69 -0.74
N ASP A 155 4.16 -28.62 -1.61
CA ASP A 155 5.58 -28.76 -1.28
C ASP A 155 6.23 -27.43 -0.85
N VAL A 156 5.48 -26.32 -0.80
CA VAL A 156 5.95 -25.00 -0.39
C VAL A 156 5.02 -24.46 0.71
N ASP A 157 5.61 -23.85 1.74
CA ASP A 157 4.86 -23.21 2.83
C ASP A 157 4.01 -22.03 2.34
N ALA A 158 2.78 -21.93 2.85
CA ALA A 158 1.82 -20.90 2.44
C ALA A 158 2.32 -19.47 2.71
N LYS A 159 3.09 -19.25 3.79
CA LYS A 159 3.69 -17.94 4.10
C LYS A 159 4.80 -17.61 3.12
N ASP A 160 5.59 -18.60 2.70
CA ASP A 160 6.63 -18.38 1.68
C ASP A 160 6.03 -18.08 0.30
N MET A 161 4.94 -18.75 -0.08
CA MET A 161 4.17 -18.37 -1.28
C MET A 161 3.66 -16.92 -1.20
N ALA A 162 3.09 -16.52 -0.05
CA ALA A 162 2.60 -15.17 0.16
C ALA A 162 3.73 -14.13 0.07
N ARG A 163 4.90 -14.41 0.67
CA ARG A 163 6.09 -13.55 0.57
C ARG A 163 6.57 -13.44 -0.88
N ALA A 164 6.66 -14.55 -1.61
CA ALA A 164 7.08 -14.55 -3.00
C ALA A 164 6.11 -13.76 -3.89
N TYR A 165 4.80 -13.93 -3.67
CA TYR A 165 3.75 -13.17 -4.36
C TYR A 165 3.92 -11.66 -4.19
N LEU A 166 4.13 -11.21 -2.94
CA LEU A 166 4.33 -9.79 -2.63
C LEU A 166 5.67 -9.26 -3.13
N ALA A 167 6.75 -10.06 -3.00
CA ALA A 167 8.07 -9.67 -3.47
C ALA A 167 8.08 -9.47 -4.99
N PHE A 168 7.44 -10.38 -5.74
CA PHE A 168 7.33 -10.27 -7.19
C PHE A 168 6.52 -9.02 -7.59
N GLN A 169 5.37 -8.80 -6.95
CA GLN A 169 4.56 -7.60 -7.17
C GLN A 169 5.32 -6.30 -6.87
N ASN A 170 5.94 -6.21 -5.69
CA ASN A 170 6.69 -5.03 -5.28
C ASN A 170 7.91 -4.80 -6.17
N GLY A 171 8.60 -5.86 -6.60
CA GLY A 171 9.72 -5.76 -7.53
C GLY A 171 9.31 -5.17 -8.88
N LEU A 172 8.18 -5.61 -9.45
CA LEU A 172 7.65 -5.04 -10.69
C LEU A 172 7.28 -3.56 -10.54
N ILE A 173 6.62 -3.21 -9.43
CA ILE A 173 6.28 -1.83 -9.12
C ILE A 173 7.54 -0.98 -8.96
N GLN A 174 8.54 -1.48 -8.24
CA GLN A 174 9.81 -0.79 -8.04
C GLN A 174 10.53 -0.54 -9.37
N LEU A 175 10.66 -1.56 -10.22
CA LEU A 175 11.23 -1.45 -11.57
C LEU A 175 10.50 -0.39 -12.38
N TRP A 176 9.16 -0.41 -12.37
CA TRP A 176 8.36 0.58 -13.08
C TRP A 176 8.53 2.00 -12.53
N LEU A 177 8.53 2.19 -11.20
CA LEU A 177 8.70 3.51 -10.59
C LEU A 177 10.07 4.12 -10.89
N THR A 178 11.12 3.31 -11.05
CA THR A 178 12.43 3.82 -11.49
C THR A 178 12.48 4.24 -12.96
N SER A 179 11.52 3.81 -13.78
CA SER A 179 11.50 4.03 -15.23
C SER A 179 10.07 3.95 -15.82
N PRO A 180 9.13 4.82 -15.42
CA PRO A 180 7.71 4.64 -15.69
C PRO A 180 7.33 4.77 -17.18
N ASN A 181 8.24 5.32 -18.00
CA ASN A 181 8.06 5.47 -19.45
C ASN A 181 8.66 4.31 -20.26
N LYS A 182 9.28 3.31 -19.62
CA LYS A 182 9.93 2.19 -20.32
C LYS A 182 8.98 1.02 -20.61
N PHE A 183 7.95 0.83 -19.79
CA PHE A 183 6.90 -0.15 -19.99
C PHE A 183 5.64 0.23 -19.19
N SER A 184 4.52 -0.46 -19.45
CA SER A 184 3.26 -0.27 -18.73
C SER A 184 3.01 -1.47 -17.82
N LEU A 185 2.83 -1.21 -16.51
CA LEU A 185 2.39 -2.22 -15.55
C LEU A 185 1.05 -2.78 -15.95
N ARG A 186 0.10 -1.94 -16.37
CA ARG A 186 -1.23 -2.31 -16.81
C ARG A 186 -1.19 -3.21 -18.04
N ALA A 187 -0.43 -2.85 -19.07
CA ALA A 187 -0.38 -3.63 -20.30
C ALA A 187 0.22 -5.02 -20.07
N SER A 188 1.21 -5.12 -19.17
CA SER A 188 1.90 -6.37 -18.85
C SER A 188 1.33 -7.13 -17.65
N ALA A 189 0.31 -6.58 -16.95
CA ALA A 189 -0.17 -7.11 -15.68
C ALA A 189 -0.64 -8.57 -15.77
N ASN A 190 -1.36 -8.92 -16.84
CA ASN A 190 -1.83 -10.30 -17.05
C ASN A 190 -0.67 -11.27 -17.27
N SER A 191 0.30 -10.89 -18.09
CA SER A 191 1.49 -11.72 -18.35
C SER A 191 2.34 -11.92 -17.08
N PHE A 192 2.46 -10.89 -16.25
CA PHE A 192 3.13 -11.02 -14.95
C PHE A 192 2.35 -11.93 -14.00
N ALA A 193 1.02 -11.81 -13.97
CA ALA A 193 0.18 -12.71 -13.18
C ALA A 193 0.28 -14.16 -13.67
N ASP A 194 0.36 -14.39 -14.99
CA ASP A 194 0.58 -15.73 -15.56
C ASP A 194 1.87 -16.36 -15.03
N ILE A 195 3.00 -15.63 -15.16
CA ILE A 195 4.32 -16.09 -14.70
C ILE A 195 4.28 -16.49 -13.22
N LEU A 196 3.69 -15.65 -12.38
CA LEU A 196 3.63 -15.90 -10.93
C LEU A 196 2.70 -17.07 -10.58
N LEU A 197 1.50 -17.10 -11.14
CA LEU A 197 0.45 -18.04 -10.74
C LEU A 197 0.71 -19.44 -11.28
N THR A 198 1.27 -19.59 -12.48
CA THR A 198 1.69 -20.89 -13.00
C THR A 198 2.75 -21.56 -12.12
N GLY A 199 3.59 -20.79 -11.43
CA GLY A 199 4.63 -21.34 -10.53
C GLY A 199 4.11 -21.93 -9.21
N ILE A 200 2.86 -21.64 -8.83
CA ILE A 200 2.26 -22.08 -7.55
C ILE A 200 1.07 -23.05 -7.73
N GLN A 201 0.59 -23.21 -8.96
CA GLN A 201 -0.49 -24.15 -9.30
C GLN A 201 0.02 -25.60 -9.35
N VAL A 202 -0.92 -26.53 -9.22
CA VAL A 202 -0.73 -27.98 -9.50
C VAL A 202 -1.00 -28.27 -10.97
#